data_AF-A0A9D8GGP0-F1
#
_entry.id   AF-A0A9D8GGP0-F1
#
_cell.length_a   1.000
_cell.length_b   1.000
_cell.length_c   1.000
_cell.angle_alpha   90.00
_cell.angle_beta   90.00
_cell.angle_gamma   90.00
#
_symmetry.space_group_name_H-M   'P 1'
#
loop_
_entity.id
_entity.type
_entity.pdbx_description
1 polymer ?
#
loop_
_entity_poly.entity_id
_entity_poly.type
_entity_poly.pdbx_seq_one_letter_code
_entity_poly.pdbx_strand_id
1 'polypeptide(L)'
;MAVLAVRTGQLDPTVGHSRFEAYWFSMARRPDRPDGNTPSVGLATRTRPKTKKPDMYKVLLLNDDYTPMEFVVQVIQDIFHRDRETATRIMLHVHQKGVGVCGVYNYEVAETKVARVVEIARQHQHPLQCTMERE
;
A
#
# COMPACT_ATOMS: atom_id res chain seq x y z
N MET A 1 -0.24 -24.98 11.09
CA MET A 1 -1.60 -24.81 11.65
C MET A 1 -1.56 -23.64 12.62
N ALA A 2 -2.06 -22.47 12.21
CA ALA A 2 -2.27 -21.35 13.12
C ALA A 2 -3.54 -20.64 12.69
N VAL A 3 -4.66 -21.10 13.24
CA VAL A 3 -5.93 -20.38 13.25
C VAL A 3 -6.14 -19.90 14.68
N LEU A 4 -6.71 -18.70 14.81
CA LEU A 4 -7.28 -18.07 16.00
C LEU A 4 -6.31 -17.43 16.99
N ALA A 5 -6.25 -16.09 16.96
CA ALA A 5 -6.64 -15.27 18.10
C ALA A 5 -6.78 -13.79 17.67
N VAL A 6 -7.79 -13.47 16.86
CA VAL A 6 -8.36 -12.12 16.87
C VAL A 6 -9.45 -12.13 17.93
N ARG A 7 -9.07 -11.93 19.20
CA ARG A 7 -9.99 -11.48 20.25
C ARG A 7 -9.21 -11.15 21.51
N THR A 8 -9.61 -10.03 22.11
CA THR A 8 -9.09 -9.41 23.34
C THR A 8 -7.69 -8.81 23.21
N GLY A 9 -7.63 -7.48 23.20
CA GLY A 9 -6.41 -6.69 23.05
C GLY A 9 -5.51 -6.71 24.28
N GLN A 10 -4.87 -7.85 24.53
CA GLN A 10 -3.77 -7.96 25.47
C GLN A 10 -2.58 -8.58 24.73
N LEU A 11 -1.54 -7.77 24.46
CA LEU A 11 -0.33 -8.20 23.75
C LEU A 11 0.61 -8.95 24.72
N ASP A 12 1.12 -10.10 24.27
CA ASP A 12 2.15 -10.88 24.94
C ASP A 12 3.52 -10.16 24.82
N PRO A 13 4.22 -9.88 25.94
CA PRO A 13 5.46 -9.10 25.93
C PRO A 13 6.70 -9.83 25.36
N THR A 14 6.58 -11.07 24.87
CA THR A 14 7.76 -11.87 24.44
C THR A 14 8.00 -11.97 22.93
N VAL A 15 7.14 -11.38 22.09
CA VAL A 15 7.34 -11.42 20.63
C VAL A 15 8.19 -10.23 20.16
N GLY A 16 9.37 -10.52 19.60
CA GLY A 16 10.26 -9.50 19.03
C GLY A 16 9.59 -8.73 17.90
N HIS A 17 9.44 -7.42 18.09
CA HIS A 17 8.68 -6.56 17.18
C HIS A 17 9.45 -6.33 15.86
N SER A 18 8.95 -6.91 14.77
CA SER A 18 9.40 -6.58 13.41
C SER A 18 8.99 -5.15 13.05
N ARG A 19 9.86 -4.44 12.30
CA ARG A 19 9.65 -3.07 11.80
C ARG A 19 8.31 -2.90 11.04
N PHE A 20 7.75 -4.01 10.58
CA PHE A 20 6.47 -4.10 9.87
C PHE A 20 5.25 -3.85 10.77
N GLU A 21 5.23 -4.35 12.02
CA GLU A 21 4.09 -4.16 12.94
C GLU A 21 4.06 -2.76 13.55
N ALA A 22 5.23 -2.17 13.78
CA ALA A 22 5.35 -0.80 14.27
C ALA A 22 4.72 0.23 13.32
N TYR A 23 4.81 -0.02 12.01
CA TYR A 23 4.20 0.85 11.01
C TYR A 23 2.66 0.77 11.03
N TRP A 24 2.12 -0.45 11.12
CA TRP A 24 0.67 -0.68 11.24
C TRP A 24 0.09 -0.05 12.52
N PHE A 25 0.77 -0.20 13.65
CA PHE A 25 0.30 0.31 14.94
C PHE A 25 0.35 1.85 15.05
N SER A 26 1.29 2.50 14.35
CA SER A 26 1.40 3.96 14.31
C SER A 26 0.26 4.62 13.52
N MET A 27 -0.34 3.93 12.55
CA MET A 27 -1.48 4.45 11.77
C MET A 27 -2.84 4.24 12.45
N ALA A 28 -2.94 3.32 13.42
CA ALA A 28 -4.20 3.02 14.12
C ALA A 28 -4.61 4.05 15.19
N ARG A 29 -3.80 5.08 15.49
CA ARG A 29 -4.17 6.15 16.43
C ARG A 29 -4.80 7.33 15.70
N ARG A 30 -6.13 7.31 15.56
CA ARG A 30 -6.91 8.53 15.30
C ARG A 30 -6.94 9.38 16.58
N PRO A 31 -6.62 10.68 16.55
CA PRO A 31 -6.89 11.54 17.69
C PRO A 31 -8.38 11.91 17.70
N ASP A 32 -9.09 11.45 18.73
CA ASP A 32 -10.42 11.94 19.09
C ASP A 32 -10.27 13.37 19.64
N ARG A 33 -11.05 14.32 19.13
CA ARG A 33 -11.16 15.68 19.71
C ARG A 33 -12.63 15.97 20.05
N PRO A 34 -12.91 16.58 21.20
CA PRO A 34 -14.27 16.76 21.67
C PRO A 34 -14.92 18.02 21.07
N ASP A 35 -16.19 17.90 20.67
CA ASP A 35 -17.05 18.99 20.20
C ASP A 35 -17.74 19.72 21.38
N GLY A 36 -17.70 21.06 21.37
CA GLY A 36 -18.35 21.92 22.35
C GLY A 36 -19.07 23.12 21.72
N ASN A 37 -20.41 23.07 21.73
CA ASN A 37 -21.44 24.11 21.97
C ASN A 37 -21.55 25.41 21.09
N THR A 38 -22.51 25.38 20.13
CA THR A 38 -23.65 26.31 19.76
C THR A 38 -23.43 27.84 19.44
N PRO A 39 -24.40 28.58 18.82
CA PRO A 39 -24.31 29.05 17.43
C PRO A 39 -24.36 30.59 17.26
N SER A 40 -23.91 31.12 16.11
CA SER A 40 -24.28 32.48 15.67
C SER A 40 -24.58 32.51 14.17
N VAL A 41 -25.74 33.08 13.84
CA VAL A 41 -26.26 33.25 12.48
C VAL A 41 -25.53 34.43 11.83
N GLY A 42 -24.85 34.17 10.72
CA GLY A 42 -24.23 35.19 9.88
C GLY A 42 -24.30 34.78 8.41
N LEU A 43 -24.93 35.62 7.59
CA LEU A 43 -24.96 35.52 6.13
C LEU A 43 -23.53 35.31 5.59
N ALA A 44 -23.22 34.12 5.07
CA ALA A 44 -21.96 33.85 4.40
C ALA A 44 -22.23 33.31 2.99
N THR A 45 -21.78 34.07 2.00
CA THR A 45 -21.65 33.66 0.61
C THR A 45 -21.01 32.27 0.56
N ARG A 46 -21.71 31.28 -0.03
CA ARG A 46 -21.22 29.91 -0.20
C ARG A 46 -19.92 29.91 -1.01
N THR A 47 -18.77 30.01 -0.34
CA THR A 47 -17.48 29.64 -0.90
C THR A 47 -17.55 28.18 -1.29
N ARG A 48 -17.58 27.90 -2.60
CA ARG A 48 -17.44 26.54 -3.13
C ARG A 48 -16.14 25.96 -2.53
N PRO A 49 -16.20 24.87 -1.75
CA PRO A 49 -14.98 24.25 -1.23
C PRO A 49 -14.13 23.82 -2.42
N LYS A 50 -12.94 24.40 -2.57
CA LYS A 50 -11.94 23.93 -3.53
C LYS A 50 -11.49 22.56 -3.04
N THR A 51 -11.97 21.50 -3.66
CA THR A 51 -11.46 20.14 -3.43
C THR A 51 -9.97 20.12 -3.75
N LYS A 52 -9.14 19.81 -2.76
CA LYS A 52 -7.70 19.59 -2.96
C LYS A 52 -7.55 18.39 -3.90
N LYS A 53 -6.74 18.52 -4.95
CA LYS A 53 -6.42 17.37 -5.82
C LYS A 53 -5.78 16.27 -4.95
N PRO A 54 -6.15 14.99 -5.13
CA PRO A 54 -5.56 13.90 -4.36
C PRO A 54 -4.06 13.82 -4.66
N ASP A 55 -3.27 13.55 -3.63
CA ASP A 55 -1.84 13.29 -3.78
C ASP A 55 -1.66 11.98 -4.58
N MET A 56 -0.70 11.97 -5.50
CA MET A 56 -0.40 10.81 -6.35
C MET A 56 0.72 9.98 -5.70
N TYR A 57 0.69 8.68 -5.96
CA TYR A 57 1.57 7.68 -5.37
C TYR A 57 2.13 6.76 -6.44
N LYS A 58 3.44 6.57 -6.43
CA LYS A 58 4.12 5.55 -7.25
C LYS A 58 4.01 4.22 -6.54
N VAL A 59 3.60 3.17 -7.26
CA VAL A 59 3.66 1.79 -6.79
C VAL A 59 4.93 1.13 -7.30
N LEU A 60 5.70 0.56 -6.39
CA LEU A 60 7.05 0.07 -6.60
C LEU A 60 7.14 -1.43 -6.33
N LEU A 61 7.80 -2.17 -7.21
CA LEU A 61 8.28 -3.53 -6.92
C LEU A 61 9.76 -3.48 -6.54
N LEU A 62 10.15 -4.32 -5.59
CA LEU A 62 11.53 -4.45 -5.13
C LEU A 62 12.09 -5.80 -5.59
N ASN A 63 13.36 -5.81 -5.98
CA ASN A 63 14.06 -7.01 -6.39
C ASN A 63 14.33 -7.95 -5.21
N ASP A 64 14.31 -9.24 -5.49
CA ASP A 64 14.73 -10.32 -4.60
C ASP A 64 15.28 -11.48 -5.45
N ASP A 65 16.00 -12.41 -4.81
CA ASP A 65 16.69 -13.51 -5.52
C ASP A 65 15.85 -14.79 -5.69
N TYR A 66 14.59 -14.81 -5.22
CA TYR A 66 13.79 -16.04 -5.11
C TYR A 66 12.48 -15.99 -5.91
N THR A 67 12.00 -14.82 -6.30
CA THR A 67 10.79 -14.66 -7.11
C THR A 67 11.12 -14.89 -8.60
N PRO A 68 10.46 -15.84 -9.29
CA PRO A 68 10.70 -16.08 -10.71
C PRO A 68 10.36 -14.86 -11.58
N MET A 69 11.16 -14.59 -12.62
CA MET A 69 10.95 -13.48 -13.55
C MET A 69 9.56 -13.52 -14.21
N GLU A 70 9.13 -14.69 -14.67
CA GLU A 70 7.80 -14.86 -15.30
C GLU A 70 6.65 -14.55 -14.31
N PHE A 71 6.83 -14.87 -13.02
CA PHE A 71 5.85 -14.51 -12.00
C PHE A 71 5.73 -12.99 -11.87
N VAL A 72 6.86 -12.27 -11.84
CA VAL A 72 6.86 -10.80 -11.79
C VAL A 72 6.18 -10.20 -13.02
N VAL A 73 6.45 -10.74 -14.22
CA VAL A 73 5.78 -10.30 -15.45
C VAL A 73 4.27 -10.50 -15.35
N GLN A 74 3.82 -11.68 -14.91
CA GLN A 74 2.40 -11.98 -14.73
C GLN A 74 1.73 -11.02 -13.74
N VAL A 75 2.36 -10.78 -12.58
CA VAL A 75 1.86 -9.81 -11.58
C VAL A 75 1.71 -8.41 -12.18
N ILE A 76 2.68 -7.97 -12.99
CA ILE A 76 2.63 -6.66 -13.65
C ILE A 76 1.48 -6.59 -14.67
N GLN A 77 1.25 -7.65 -15.43
CA GLN A 77 0.14 -7.72 -16.39
C GLN A 77 -1.23 -7.74 -15.68
N ASP A 78 -1.41 -8.60 -14.68
CA ASP A 78 -2.70 -8.86 -14.05
C ASP A 78 -3.17 -7.69 -13.18
N ILE A 79 -2.26 -7.06 -12.43
CA ILE A 79 -2.61 -6.03 -11.45
C ILE A 79 -2.45 -4.61 -12.03
N PHE A 80 -1.44 -4.38 -12.86
CA PHE A 80 -1.13 -3.05 -13.39
C PHE A 80 -1.58 -2.87 -14.84
N HIS A 81 -2.16 -3.92 -15.45
CA HIS A 81 -2.72 -3.90 -16.80
C HIS A 81 -1.72 -3.42 -17.84
N ARG A 82 -0.45 -3.80 -17.68
CA ARG A 82 0.59 -3.57 -18.68
C ARG A 82 0.55 -4.68 -19.71
N ASP A 83 0.83 -4.32 -20.96
CA ASP A 83 1.13 -5.29 -21.99
C ASP A 83 2.41 -6.08 -21.64
N ARG A 84 2.61 -7.22 -22.31
CA ARG A 84 3.72 -8.12 -22.01
C ARG A 84 5.08 -7.44 -22.19
N GLU A 85 5.27 -6.66 -23.25
CA GLU A 85 6.55 -6.00 -23.53
C GLU A 85 6.89 -4.97 -22.45
N THR A 86 5.93 -4.14 -22.07
CA THR A 86 6.09 -3.19 -20.96
C THR A 86 6.33 -3.90 -19.62
N ALA A 87 5.60 -4.97 -19.33
CA ALA A 87 5.79 -5.76 -18.12
C ALA A 87 7.21 -6.36 -18.05
N THR A 88 7.70 -6.95 -19.14
CA THR A 88 9.07 -7.48 -19.22
C THR A 88 10.12 -6.39 -19.02
N ARG A 89 9.95 -5.20 -19.61
CA ARG A 89 10.88 -4.08 -19.40
C ARG A 89 10.91 -3.62 -17.94
N ILE A 90 9.75 -3.49 -17.31
CA ILE A 90 9.66 -3.12 -15.88
C ILE A 90 10.31 -4.19 -15.02
N MET A 91 10.01 -5.47 -15.26
CA MET A 91 10.62 -6.60 -14.54
C MET A 91 12.15 -6.58 -14.65
N LEU A 92 12.70 -6.42 -15.86
CA LEU A 92 14.15 -6.34 -16.06
C LEU A 92 14.76 -5.13 -15.34
N HIS A 93 14.04 -4.00 -15.32
CA HIS A 93 14.47 -2.82 -14.57
C HIS A 93 14.52 -3.10 -13.07
N VAL A 94 13.49 -3.72 -12.49
CA VAL A 94 13.48 -4.14 -11.08
C VAL A 94 14.68 -5.05 -10.81
N HIS A 95 14.87 -6.08 -11.63
CA HIS A 95 15.96 -7.05 -11.47
C HIS A 95 17.36 -6.40 -11.48
N GLN A 96 17.59 -5.45 -12.39
CA GLN A 96 18.90 -4.82 -12.57
C GLN A 96 19.15 -3.64 -11.62
N LYS A 97 18.10 -2.93 -11.19
CA LYS A 97 18.21 -1.68 -10.41
C LYS A 97 17.74 -1.81 -8.97
N GLY A 98 17.20 -2.97 -8.60
CA GLY A 98 16.71 -3.24 -7.24
C GLY A 98 15.28 -2.76 -6.99
N VAL A 99 14.77 -1.83 -7.79
CA VAL A 99 13.42 -1.26 -7.66
C VAL A 99 12.89 -0.83 -9.02
N GLY A 100 11.58 -0.86 -9.21
CA GLY A 100 10.94 -0.37 -10.44
C GLY A 100 9.52 0.10 -10.22
N VAL A 101 9.12 1.14 -10.98
CA VAL A 101 7.77 1.73 -10.93
C VAL A 101 6.83 0.95 -11.83
N CYS A 102 5.75 0.42 -11.25
CA CYS A 102 4.71 -0.29 -12.00
C CYS A 102 3.60 0.64 -12.50
N GLY A 103 3.31 1.70 -11.74
CA GLY A 103 2.34 2.73 -12.09
C GLY A 103 2.21 3.81 -11.04
N VAL A 104 1.45 4.85 -11.37
CA VAL A 104 1.15 6.01 -10.50
C VAL A 104 -0.36 6.13 -10.34
N TYR A 105 -0.83 6.21 -9.10
CA TYR A 105 -2.26 6.19 -8.76
C TYR A 105 -2.55 7.14 -7.59
N ASN A 106 -3.83 7.39 -7.30
CA ASN A 106 -4.20 7.98 -6.02
C ASN A 106 -3.96 6.96 -4.88
N TYR A 107 -3.95 7.44 -3.64
CA TYR A 107 -3.67 6.61 -2.46
C TYR A 107 -4.49 5.31 -2.41
N GLU A 108 -5.82 5.41 -2.53
CA GLU A 108 -6.72 4.25 -2.37
C GLU A 108 -6.46 3.15 -3.41
N VAL A 109 -6.22 3.53 -4.67
CA VAL A 109 -5.92 2.58 -5.74
C VAL A 109 -4.50 2.02 -5.57
N ALA A 110 -3.53 2.84 -5.17
CA ALA A 110 -2.17 2.39 -4.90
C ALA A 110 -2.14 1.36 -3.76
N GLU A 111 -2.78 1.66 -2.64
CA GLU A 111 -2.88 0.78 -1.46
C GLU A 111 -3.50 -0.57 -1.83
N THR A 112 -4.61 -0.56 -2.56
CA THR A 112 -5.29 -1.78 -3.01
C THR A 112 -4.39 -2.62 -3.93
N LYS A 113 -3.67 -1.98 -4.86
CA LYS A 113 -2.75 -2.69 -5.76
C LYS A 113 -1.57 -3.30 -5.02
N VAL A 114 -0.98 -2.57 -4.07
CA VAL A 114 0.09 -3.07 -3.21
C VAL A 114 -0.38 -4.31 -2.43
N ALA A 115 -1.53 -4.22 -1.76
CA ALA A 115 -2.09 -5.34 -0.99
C ALA A 115 -2.31 -6.58 -1.87
N ARG A 116 -2.86 -6.41 -3.08
CA ARG A 116 -3.11 -7.52 -4.01
C ARG A 116 -1.82 -8.18 -4.52
N VAL A 117 -0.76 -7.41 -4.78
CA VAL A 117 0.55 -7.99 -5.17
C VAL A 117 1.07 -8.87 -4.04
N VAL A 118 1.08 -8.35 -2.81
CA VAL A 118 1.62 -9.06 -1.64
C VAL A 118 0.81 -10.33 -1.35
N GLU A 119 -0.51 -10.27 -1.47
CA GLU A 119 -1.37 -11.44 -1.31
C GLU A 119 -1.05 -12.55 -2.32
N ILE A 120 -0.98 -12.20 -3.62
CA ILE A 120 -0.71 -13.19 -4.68
C ILE A 120 0.71 -13.77 -4.54
N ALA A 121 1.71 -12.94 -4.22
CA ALA A 121 3.07 -13.39 -3.94
C ALA A 121 3.11 -14.40 -2.79
N ARG A 122 2.41 -14.09 -1.68
CA ARG A 122 2.30 -15.00 -0.53
C ARG A 122 1.61 -16.31 -0.88
N GLN A 123 0.51 -16.27 -1.64
CA GLN A 123 -0.21 -17.47 -2.08
C GLN A 123 0.66 -18.39 -2.94
N HIS A 124 1.57 -17.82 -3.74
CA HIS A 124 2.53 -18.55 -4.57
C HIS A 124 3.88 -18.82 -3.87
N GLN A 125 3.98 -18.50 -2.57
CA GLN A 125 5.19 -18.72 -1.77
C GLN A 125 6.43 -17.95 -2.28
N HIS A 126 6.23 -16.77 -2.86
CA HIS A 126 7.30 -15.86 -3.28
C HIS A 126 7.48 -14.70 -2.30
N PRO A 127 8.73 -14.27 -2.00
CA PRO A 127 8.99 -13.16 -1.09
C PRO A 127 8.85 -11.78 -1.74
N LEU A 128 8.30 -11.69 -2.96
CA LEU A 128 8.15 -10.45 -3.74
C LEU A 128 7.54 -9.33 -2.90
N GLN A 129 8.25 -8.21 -2.81
CA GLN A 129 7.81 -7.02 -2.08
C GLN A 129 7.24 -5.96 -3.01
N CYS A 130 6.19 -5.29 -2.54
CA CYS A 130 5.54 -4.19 -3.22
C CYS A 130 5.26 -3.08 -2.20
N THR A 131 5.50 -1.83 -2.57
CA THR A 131 5.26 -0.66 -1.71
C THR A 131 4.78 0.54 -2.52
N MET A 132 4.45 1.63 -1.85
CA MET A 132 4.10 2.89 -2.50
C MET A 132 4.76 4.09 -1.81
N GLU A 133 5.11 5.10 -2.61
CA GLU A 133 5.64 6.38 -2.11
C GLU A 133 4.89 7.55 -2.76
N ARG A 134 4.82 8.68 -2.07
CA ARG A 134 4.22 9.90 -2.62
C ARG A 134 5.08 10.40 -3.77
N GLU A 135 4.46 10.76 -4.89
CA GLU A 135 5.13 11.35 -6.06
C GLU A 135 5.73 12.73 -5.78
#